data_AF-A0A2U0A7U5-F1
#
_entry.id   AF-A0A2U0A7U5-F1
#
_cell.length_a   1.000
_cell.length_b   1.000
_cell.length_c   1.000
_cell.angle_alpha   90.00
_cell.angle_beta   90.00
_cell.angle_gamma   90.00
#
_symmetry.space_group_name_H-M   'P 1'
#
loop_
_entity.id
_entity.type
_entity.pdbx_description
1 polymer ?
#
loop_
_entity_poly.entity_id
_entity_poly.type
_entity_poly.pdbx_seq_one_letter_code
_entity_poly.pdbx_strand_id
1 'polypeptide(L)'
;METVCDLASLRQRINGWRGAGEKIGLVPTMGNLHEGHLALVEAARKRCDRCVVSIFVNPMQFGEGEDFASYPRTLDADQRKLEAAATDLLFTPTAATVYPQGDQAQTRVEVPGISDILCGASRPGHFVGVATIVCKLFNYVQPDLALFGEKDYQQLMVIRRMVDDLAMPIEIIGLPTVREADGLAKSSRNGYLSPAERRQAPKLYETLGVTARALKSGERDYALLEAEGQEMLRSAGFTPDYYAIRRAEDLQPPDPDERDLVILAAAFMGTTRLIDNLNAA
;
A
#
# COMPACT_ATOMS: atom_id res chain seq x y z
N MET A 1 3.73 -12.96 -20.77
CA MET A 1 2.88 -11.90 -20.20
C MET A 1 2.33 -11.09 -21.35
N GLU A 2 1.02 -10.89 -21.41
CA GLU A 2 0.37 -9.93 -22.32
C GLU A 2 0.34 -8.53 -21.67
N THR A 3 0.45 -7.45 -22.44
CA THR A 3 0.28 -6.08 -21.93
C THR A 3 -0.85 -5.37 -22.67
N VAL A 4 -1.80 -4.80 -21.93
CA VAL A 4 -2.94 -4.05 -22.49
C VAL A 4 -3.09 -2.69 -21.79
N CYS A 5 -3.56 -1.68 -22.52
CA CYS A 5 -3.72 -0.32 -22.00
C CYS A 5 -5.15 0.24 -22.09
N ASP A 6 -6.06 -0.48 -22.75
CA ASP A 6 -7.45 -0.10 -22.94
C ASP A 6 -8.43 -1.12 -22.33
N LEU A 7 -9.66 -0.66 -22.08
CA LEU A 7 -10.67 -1.48 -21.41
C LEU A 7 -11.26 -2.58 -22.30
N ALA A 8 -11.25 -2.42 -23.63
CA ALA A 8 -11.80 -3.42 -24.52
C ALA A 8 -10.90 -4.66 -24.53
N SER A 9 -9.60 -4.47 -24.72
CA SER A 9 -8.59 -5.53 -24.68
C SER A 9 -8.54 -6.21 -23.30
N LEU A 10 -8.58 -5.43 -22.22
CA LEU A 10 -8.65 -5.98 -20.86
C LEU A 10 -9.89 -6.87 -20.68
N ARG A 11 -11.08 -6.36 -21.00
CA ARG A 11 -12.34 -7.10 -20.81
C ARG A 11 -12.40 -8.35 -21.67
N GLN A 12 -11.88 -8.31 -22.89
CA GLN A 12 -11.80 -9.50 -23.74
C GLN A 12 -11.02 -10.62 -23.04
N ARG A 13 -9.88 -10.30 -22.44
CA ARG A 13 -9.05 -11.28 -21.73
C ARG A 13 -9.74 -11.81 -20.47
N ILE A 14 -10.28 -10.92 -19.63
CA ILE A 14 -11.00 -11.28 -18.41
C ILE A 14 -12.22 -12.17 -18.71
N ASN A 15 -13.02 -11.82 -19.71
CA ASN A 15 -14.20 -12.60 -20.09
C ASN A 15 -13.82 -14.01 -20.58
N GLY A 16 -12.72 -14.14 -21.30
CA GLY A 16 -12.20 -15.45 -21.73
C GLY A 16 -11.86 -16.35 -20.54
N TRP A 17 -11.13 -15.82 -19.56
CA TRP A 17 -10.75 -16.56 -18.35
C TRP A 17 -11.96 -16.92 -17.48
N ARG A 18 -12.88 -15.97 -17.27
CA ARG A 18 -14.13 -16.22 -16.55
C ARG A 18 -15.00 -17.27 -17.25
N GLY A 19 -15.09 -17.22 -18.58
CA GLY A 19 -15.80 -18.23 -19.37
C GLY A 19 -15.21 -19.63 -19.27
N ALA A 20 -13.92 -19.74 -18.95
CA ALA A 20 -13.23 -21.00 -18.67
C ALA A 20 -13.30 -21.43 -17.19
N GLY A 21 -13.92 -20.62 -16.32
CA GLY A 21 -13.99 -20.90 -14.88
C GLY A 21 -12.67 -20.68 -14.13
N GLU A 22 -11.73 -19.91 -14.69
CA GLU A 22 -10.44 -19.63 -14.09
C GLU A 22 -10.54 -18.56 -12.99
N LYS A 23 -9.84 -18.78 -11.87
CA LYS A 23 -9.74 -17.84 -10.75
C LYS A 23 -8.71 -16.75 -11.06
N ILE A 24 -9.09 -15.49 -10.84
CA ILE A 24 -8.31 -14.30 -11.20
C ILE A 24 -7.82 -13.58 -9.95
N GLY A 25 -6.51 -13.42 -9.83
CA GLY A 25 -5.85 -12.60 -8.82
C GLY A 25 -5.43 -11.25 -9.37
N LEU A 26 -5.63 -10.17 -8.61
CA LEU A 26 -5.20 -8.82 -8.97
C LEU A 26 -4.13 -8.30 -7.99
N VAL A 27 -3.06 -7.73 -8.54
CA VAL A 27 -2.04 -6.97 -7.79
C VAL A 27 -2.02 -5.52 -8.30
N PRO A 28 -2.70 -4.58 -7.62
CA PRO A 28 -2.66 -3.17 -7.98
C PRO A 28 -1.33 -2.52 -7.60
N THR A 29 -0.69 -1.82 -8.54
CA THR A 29 0.57 -1.10 -8.29
C THR A 29 0.63 0.25 -9.01
N MET A 30 1.57 1.09 -8.60
CA MET A 30 1.93 2.33 -9.31
C MET A 30 3.20 2.18 -10.17
N GLY A 31 3.72 0.96 -10.37
CA GLY A 31 5.00 0.72 -11.04
C GLY A 31 6.23 1.00 -10.18
N ASN A 32 7.40 1.06 -10.81
CA ASN A 32 8.72 1.06 -10.14
C ASN A 32 8.86 -0.11 -9.16
N LEU A 33 8.65 -1.31 -9.70
CA LEU A 33 8.47 -2.54 -8.95
C LEU A 33 9.76 -2.96 -8.23
N HIS A 34 9.59 -3.65 -7.11
CA HIS A 34 10.67 -4.19 -6.27
C HIS A 34 10.24 -5.55 -5.71
N GLU A 35 11.09 -6.21 -4.93
CA GLU A 35 10.87 -7.57 -4.44
C GLU A 35 9.56 -7.70 -3.64
N GLY A 36 9.17 -6.66 -2.89
CA GLY A 36 7.85 -6.59 -2.25
C GLY A 36 6.67 -6.76 -3.22
N HIS A 37 6.72 -6.13 -4.40
CA HIS A 37 5.70 -6.29 -5.42
C HIS A 37 5.73 -7.69 -6.05
N LEU A 38 6.93 -8.23 -6.26
CA LEU A 38 7.09 -9.58 -6.83
C LEU A 38 6.61 -10.67 -5.87
N ALA A 39 6.74 -10.48 -4.56
CA ALA A 39 6.14 -11.35 -3.56
C ALA A 39 4.60 -11.37 -3.66
N LEU A 40 3.96 -10.23 -3.96
CA LEU A 40 2.51 -10.19 -4.22
C LEU A 40 2.16 -11.00 -5.47
N VAL A 41 2.91 -10.84 -6.57
CA VAL A 41 2.68 -11.61 -7.81
C VAL A 41 2.85 -13.11 -7.57
N GLU A 42 3.91 -13.52 -6.87
CA GLU A 42 4.14 -14.93 -6.53
C GLU A 42 3.00 -15.49 -5.67
N ALA A 43 2.54 -14.73 -4.69
CA ALA A 43 1.41 -15.10 -3.83
C ALA A 43 0.09 -15.20 -4.59
N ALA A 44 -0.14 -14.35 -5.59
CA ALA A 44 -1.32 -14.39 -6.45
C ALA A 44 -1.31 -15.67 -7.30
N ARG A 45 -0.18 -15.98 -7.94
CA ARG A 45 -0.02 -17.19 -8.77
C ARG A 45 -0.15 -18.50 -8.00
N LYS A 46 0.14 -18.50 -6.69
CA LYS A 46 -0.09 -19.66 -5.82
C LYS A 46 -1.56 -19.88 -5.45
N ARG A 47 -2.42 -18.88 -5.66
CA ARG A 47 -3.83 -18.87 -5.21
C ARG A 47 -4.86 -18.74 -6.33
N CYS A 48 -4.41 -18.45 -7.55
CA CYS A 48 -5.23 -18.20 -8.73
C CYS A 48 -4.64 -18.84 -9.98
N ASP A 49 -5.50 -19.11 -10.94
CA ASP A 49 -5.11 -19.60 -12.27
C ASP A 49 -4.51 -18.48 -13.11
N ARG A 50 -4.96 -17.23 -12.89
CA ARG A 50 -4.54 -16.03 -13.62
C ARG A 50 -4.11 -14.92 -12.69
N CYS A 51 -2.98 -14.29 -12.97
CA CYS A 51 -2.48 -13.13 -12.26
C CYS A 51 -2.49 -11.89 -13.16
N VAL A 52 -3.27 -10.89 -12.76
CA VAL A 52 -3.30 -9.55 -13.36
C VAL A 52 -2.52 -8.59 -12.48
N VAL A 53 -1.60 -7.85 -13.08
CA VAL A 53 -0.92 -6.72 -12.41
C VAL A 53 -1.38 -5.45 -13.09
N SER A 54 -1.74 -4.42 -12.32
CA SER A 54 -1.96 -3.09 -12.87
C SER A 54 -0.80 -2.16 -12.54
N ILE A 55 -0.37 -1.35 -13.49
CA ILE A 55 0.57 -0.24 -13.28
C ILE A 55 -0.14 1.04 -13.67
N PHE A 56 -0.47 1.86 -12.68
CA PHE A 56 -1.08 3.17 -12.90
C PHE A 56 -0.68 4.13 -11.78
N VAL A 57 0.06 5.19 -12.11
CA VAL A 57 0.34 6.30 -11.18
C VAL A 57 -0.91 7.17 -11.11
N ASN A 58 -1.76 6.89 -10.13
CA ASN A 58 -3.06 7.54 -9.97
C ASN A 58 -2.90 9.01 -9.53
N PRO A 59 -3.29 10.02 -10.31
CA PRO A 59 -3.22 11.42 -9.89
C PRO A 59 -4.09 11.74 -8.66
N MET A 60 -5.25 11.11 -8.49
CA MET A 60 -6.19 11.45 -7.41
C MET A 60 -5.68 11.17 -6.00
N GLN A 61 -4.64 10.34 -5.85
CA GLN A 61 -4.06 10.00 -4.56
C GLN A 61 -2.79 10.78 -4.24
N PHE A 62 -2.47 11.83 -5.02
CA PHE A 62 -1.39 12.76 -4.73
C PHE A 62 -1.95 14.14 -4.42
N GLY A 63 -1.49 14.73 -3.31
CA GLY A 63 -1.79 16.10 -2.93
C GLY A 63 -0.94 17.13 -3.68
N GLU A 64 -1.30 18.41 -3.55
CA GLU A 64 -0.45 19.51 -4.03
C GLU A 64 0.91 19.48 -3.32
N GLY A 65 2.00 19.62 -4.09
CA GLY A 65 3.36 19.56 -3.55
C GLY A 65 3.89 18.15 -3.26
N GLU A 66 3.08 17.10 -3.46
CA GLU A 66 3.56 15.72 -3.38
C GLU A 66 4.33 15.29 -4.64
N ASP A 67 4.88 14.08 -4.61
CA ASP A 67 5.85 13.57 -5.58
C ASP A 67 5.24 13.05 -6.90
N PHE A 68 4.05 13.51 -7.32
CA PHE A 68 3.40 12.99 -8.55
C PHE A 68 4.25 13.20 -9.82
N ALA A 69 4.85 14.39 -9.96
CA ALA A 69 5.68 14.74 -11.11
C ALA A 69 7.00 13.95 -11.10
N SER A 70 7.60 13.78 -9.92
CA SER A 70 8.88 13.08 -9.71
C SER A 70 8.73 11.58 -9.45
N TYR A 71 7.50 11.03 -9.45
CA TYR A 71 7.27 9.62 -9.21
C TYR A 71 7.94 8.79 -10.31
N PRO A 72 8.78 7.79 -9.97
CA PRO A 72 9.53 7.02 -10.95
C PRO A 72 8.60 6.20 -11.85
N ARG A 73 8.81 6.31 -13.16
CA ARG A 73 8.07 5.57 -14.19
C ARG A 73 9.06 4.73 -14.99
N THR A 74 9.09 3.42 -14.73
CA THR A 74 10.11 2.49 -15.23
C THR A 74 9.50 1.28 -15.94
N LEU A 75 8.53 1.53 -16.81
CA LEU A 75 7.67 0.48 -17.39
C LEU A 75 8.46 -0.68 -18.01
N ASP A 76 9.51 -0.41 -18.79
CA ASP A 76 10.33 -1.47 -19.42
C ASP A 76 11.08 -2.34 -18.39
N ALA A 77 11.48 -1.77 -17.26
CA ALA A 77 12.09 -2.52 -16.16
C ALA A 77 11.05 -3.32 -15.38
N ASP A 78 9.85 -2.75 -15.21
CA ASP A 78 8.73 -3.41 -14.54
C ASP A 78 8.23 -4.60 -15.36
N GLN A 79 8.09 -4.46 -16.68
CA GLN A 79 7.70 -5.53 -17.59
C GLN A 79 8.66 -6.73 -17.51
N ARG A 80 9.97 -6.49 -17.56
CA ARG A 80 10.98 -7.56 -17.44
C ARG A 80 10.87 -8.31 -16.12
N LYS A 81 10.63 -7.61 -15.01
CA LYS A 81 10.45 -8.24 -13.69
C LYS A 81 9.17 -9.08 -13.64
N LEU A 82 8.08 -8.58 -14.23
CA LEU A 82 6.79 -9.29 -14.26
C LEU A 82 6.79 -10.50 -15.20
N GLU A 83 7.51 -10.42 -16.32
CA GLU A 83 7.76 -11.56 -17.21
C GLU A 83 8.53 -12.67 -16.48
N ALA A 84 9.60 -12.29 -15.76
CA ALA A 84 10.37 -13.24 -14.95
C ALA A 84 9.53 -13.85 -13.80
N ALA A 85 8.58 -13.10 -13.24
CA ALA A 85 7.61 -13.60 -12.27
C ALA A 85 6.45 -14.39 -12.89
N ALA A 86 6.43 -14.54 -14.22
CA ALA A 86 5.40 -15.20 -15.03
C ALA A 86 3.97 -14.71 -14.73
N THR A 87 3.82 -13.39 -14.67
CA THR A 87 2.52 -12.70 -14.71
C THR A 87 1.79 -13.01 -16.02
N ASP A 88 0.48 -13.25 -15.96
CA ASP A 88 -0.33 -13.52 -17.16
C ASP A 88 -0.60 -12.24 -17.96
N LEU A 89 -1.09 -11.19 -17.26
CA LEU A 89 -1.52 -9.94 -17.89
C LEU A 89 -1.04 -8.72 -17.10
N LEU A 90 -0.46 -7.76 -17.80
CA LEU A 90 -0.15 -6.43 -17.31
C LEU A 90 -1.16 -5.43 -17.89
N PHE A 91 -1.89 -4.73 -17.01
CA PHE A 91 -2.77 -3.63 -17.38
C PHE A 91 -2.12 -2.28 -17.08
N THR A 92 -1.82 -1.50 -18.12
CA THR A 92 -1.17 -0.18 -18.03
C THR A 92 -2.06 0.91 -18.60
N PRO A 93 -3.19 1.23 -17.96
CA PRO A 93 -4.10 2.24 -18.47
C PRO A 93 -3.48 3.63 -18.45
N THR A 94 -3.91 4.47 -19.39
CA THR A 94 -3.59 5.90 -19.36
C THR A 94 -4.54 6.65 -18.44
N ALA A 95 -4.17 7.87 -18.02
CA ALA A 95 -5.10 8.73 -17.28
C ALA A 95 -6.39 9.01 -18.07
N ALA A 96 -6.33 9.09 -19.40
CA ALA A 96 -7.52 9.25 -20.24
C ALA A 96 -8.41 7.99 -20.26
N THR A 97 -7.81 6.80 -20.14
CA THR A 97 -8.56 5.53 -20.01
C THR A 97 -9.29 5.48 -18.66
N VAL A 98 -8.63 5.90 -17.58
CA VAL A 98 -9.19 5.84 -16.22
C VAL A 98 -10.16 7.00 -15.97
N TYR A 99 -9.81 8.21 -16.38
CA TYR A 99 -10.51 9.47 -16.10
C TYR A 99 -10.78 10.24 -17.41
N PRO A 100 -11.70 9.76 -18.27
CA PRO A 100 -11.94 10.34 -19.60
C PRO A 100 -12.47 11.78 -19.57
N GLN A 101 -13.06 12.21 -18.45
CA GLN A 101 -13.56 13.57 -18.22
C GLN A 101 -12.66 14.37 -17.27
N GLY A 102 -11.44 13.91 -17.03
CA GLY A 102 -10.56 14.40 -15.96
C GLY A 102 -10.93 13.84 -14.58
N ASP A 103 -10.03 14.04 -13.63
CA ASP A 103 -10.13 13.53 -12.26
C ASP A 103 -11.01 14.41 -11.35
N GLN A 104 -11.15 15.69 -11.66
CA GLN A 104 -11.97 16.62 -10.88
C GLN A 104 -13.46 16.26 -10.89
N ALA A 105 -13.99 15.87 -12.06
CA ALA A 105 -15.39 15.50 -12.26
C ALA A 105 -15.66 13.99 -12.05
N GLN A 106 -14.66 13.22 -11.61
CA GLN A 106 -14.77 11.78 -11.40
C GLN A 106 -15.65 11.46 -10.18
N THR A 107 -16.57 10.50 -10.33
CA THR A 107 -17.27 9.86 -9.20
C THR A 107 -16.27 9.27 -8.21
N ARG A 108 -16.47 9.53 -6.92
CA ARG A 108 -15.54 9.16 -5.86
C ARG A 108 -16.11 8.06 -4.98
N VAL A 109 -15.22 7.28 -4.40
CA VAL A 109 -15.52 6.34 -3.31
C VAL A 109 -14.82 6.85 -2.07
N GLU A 110 -15.57 7.06 -1.01
CA GLU A 110 -15.07 7.55 0.27
C GLU A 110 -15.32 6.48 1.33
N VAL A 111 -14.35 6.27 2.22
CA VAL A 111 -14.43 5.28 3.32
C VAL A 111 -14.28 6.06 4.63
N PRO A 112 -15.38 6.58 5.20
CA PRO A 112 -15.32 7.54 6.31
C PRO A 112 -14.65 6.99 7.57
N GLY A 113 -14.09 7.88 8.39
CA GLY A 113 -13.44 7.55 9.66
C GLY A 113 -12.02 7.05 9.45
N ILE A 114 -11.85 5.83 8.93
CA ILE A 114 -10.51 5.25 8.73
C ILE A 114 -9.68 6.02 7.71
N SER A 115 -10.32 6.74 6.77
CA SER A 115 -9.63 7.62 5.82
C SER A 115 -9.16 8.96 6.41
N ASP A 116 -9.63 9.31 7.61
CA ASP A 116 -9.47 10.65 8.19
C ASP A 116 -8.40 10.71 9.30
N ILE A 117 -7.85 9.56 9.69
CA ILE A 117 -6.83 9.42 10.74
C ILE A 117 -5.43 9.15 10.16
N LEU A 118 -4.38 9.22 10.98
CA LEU A 118 -3.01 8.82 10.62
C LEU A 118 -2.53 9.42 9.28
N CYS A 119 -2.17 8.60 8.28
CA CYS A 119 -1.75 9.10 6.96
C CYS A 119 -2.85 9.92 6.26
N GLY A 120 -4.12 9.64 6.56
CA GLY A 120 -5.26 10.35 6.00
C GLY A 120 -5.37 11.78 6.51
N ALA A 121 -5.10 11.98 7.81
CA ALA A 121 -5.00 13.29 8.41
C ALA A 121 -3.84 14.11 7.81
N SER A 122 -2.67 13.48 7.61
CA SER A 122 -1.50 14.13 7.01
C SER A 122 -1.60 14.32 5.49
N ARG A 123 -2.48 13.57 4.81
CA ARG A 123 -2.65 13.57 3.35
C ARG A 123 -4.13 13.63 2.97
N PRO A 124 -4.80 14.79 3.17
CA PRO A 124 -6.22 14.94 2.89
C PRO A 124 -6.58 14.53 1.45
N GLY A 125 -7.64 13.72 1.30
CA GLY A 125 -8.09 13.21 0.01
C GLY A 125 -7.30 12.02 -0.55
N HIS A 126 -6.14 11.66 0.03
CA HIS A 126 -5.31 10.55 -0.44
C HIS A 126 -6.09 9.23 -0.52
N PHE A 127 -6.79 8.85 0.55
CA PHE A 127 -7.52 7.59 0.60
C PHE A 127 -8.81 7.59 -0.23
N VAL A 128 -9.41 8.75 -0.49
CA VAL A 128 -10.48 8.88 -1.48
C VAL A 128 -9.95 8.55 -2.88
N GLY A 129 -8.75 9.06 -3.21
CA GLY A 129 -8.05 8.72 -4.44
C GLY A 129 -7.77 7.23 -4.57
N VAL A 130 -7.25 6.60 -3.50
CA VAL A 130 -6.98 5.15 -3.42
C VAL A 130 -8.27 4.34 -3.59
N ALA A 131 -9.29 4.58 -2.76
CA ALA A 131 -10.53 3.82 -2.79
C ALA A 131 -11.22 3.93 -4.16
N THR A 132 -11.20 5.13 -4.74
CA THR A 132 -11.75 5.37 -6.08
C THR A 132 -11.03 4.56 -7.15
N ILE A 133 -9.69 4.59 -7.21
CA ILE A 133 -8.97 3.83 -8.24
C ILE A 133 -9.06 2.33 -8.03
N VAL A 134 -8.97 1.85 -6.78
CA VAL A 134 -9.06 0.41 -6.49
C VAL A 134 -10.46 -0.12 -6.82
N CYS A 135 -11.52 0.61 -6.47
CA CYS A 135 -12.88 0.27 -6.88
C CYS A 135 -13.02 0.20 -8.42
N LYS A 136 -12.44 1.15 -9.16
CA LYS A 136 -12.44 1.09 -10.63
C LYS A 136 -11.68 -0.14 -11.16
N LEU A 137 -10.51 -0.45 -10.60
CA LEU A 137 -9.74 -1.64 -10.97
C LEU A 137 -10.50 -2.94 -10.67
N PHE A 138 -11.19 -3.03 -9.53
CA PHE A 138 -12.07 -4.16 -9.21
C PHE A 138 -13.21 -4.30 -10.22
N ASN A 139 -13.81 -3.20 -10.67
CA ASN A 139 -14.83 -3.22 -11.72
C ASN A 139 -14.28 -3.60 -13.10
N TYR A 140 -13.03 -3.25 -13.39
CA TYR A 140 -12.39 -3.57 -14.67
C TYR A 140 -11.93 -5.02 -14.77
N VAL A 141 -11.28 -5.51 -13.71
CA VAL A 141 -10.64 -6.82 -13.66
C VAL A 141 -11.60 -7.88 -13.15
N GLN A 142 -12.51 -7.51 -12.24
CA GLN A 142 -13.37 -8.43 -11.50
C GLN A 142 -12.53 -9.58 -10.93
N PRO A 143 -11.60 -9.33 -10.00
CA PRO A 143 -10.80 -10.41 -9.44
C PRO A 143 -11.61 -11.23 -8.43
N ASP A 144 -11.20 -12.47 -8.19
CA ASP A 144 -11.67 -13.26 -7.04
C ASP A 144 -10.87 -12.94 -5.78
N LEU A 145 -9.60 -12.54 -5.95
CA LEU A 145 -8.76 -12.03 -4.86
C LEU A 145 -7.87 -10.87 -5.31
N ALA A 146 -7.60 -9.95 -4.38
CA ALA A 146 -6.69 -8.86 -4.60
C ALA A 146 -5.63 -8.79 -3.48
N LEU A 147 -4.37 -8.61 -3.87
CA LEU A 147 -3.24 -8.67 -2.96
C LEU A 147 -2.62 -7.29 -2.76
N PHE A 148 -2.36 -6.96 -1.50
CA PHE A 148 -1.77 -5.69 -1.07
C PHE A 148 -0.68 -5.94 -0.03
N GLY A 149 0.34 -5.08 -0.01
CA GLY A 149 1.40 -5.15 0.99
C GLY A 149 0.98 -4.52 2.31
N GLU A 150 1.31 -5.16 3.43
CA GLU A 150 1.05 -4.65 4.78
C GLU A 150 1.86 -3.40 5.12
N LYS A 151 2.89 -3.07 4.34
CA LYS A 151 3.66 -1.82 4.49
C LYS A 151 2.75 -0.60 4.52
N ASP A 152 1.72 -0.59 3.67
CA ASP A 152 0.71 0.46 3.59
C ASP A 152 -0.53 0.01 4.38
N TYR A 153 -0.36 -0.26 5.69
CA TYR A 153 -1.36 -0.93 6.54
C TYR A 153 -2.73 -0.23 6.53
N GLN A 154 -2.75 1.10 6.71
CA GLN A 154 -4.00 1.87 6.63
C GLN A 154 -4.68 1.76 5.27
N GLN A 155 -3.91 1.67 4.18
CA GLN A 155 -4.44 1.44 2.83
C GLN A 155 -5.15 0.08 2.75
N LEU A 156 -4.50 -0.97 3.27
CA LEU A 156 -5.08 -2.31 3.33
C LEU A 156 -6.40 -2.30 4.12
N MET A 157 -6.45 -1.61 5.25
CA MET A 157 -7.65 -1.51 6.07
C MET A 157 -8.77 -0.70 5.40
N VAL A 158 -8.45 0.42 4.75
CA VAL A 158 -9.39 1.20 3.93
C VAL A 158 -10.00 0.32 2.83
N ILE A 159 -9.18 -0.48 2.14
CA ILE A 159 -9.64 -1.34 1.04
C ILE A 159 -10.50 -2.51 1.57
N ARG A 160 -10.10 -3.14 2.67
CA ARG A 160 -10.92 -4.18 3.33
C ARG A 160 -12.29 -3.62 3.71
N ARG A 161 -12.32 -2.44 4.34
CA ARG A 161 -13.56 -1.78 4.73
C ARG A 161 -14.44 -1.44 3.53
N MET A 162 -13.86 -0.88 2.47
CA MET A 162 -14.57 -0.59 1.22
C MET A 162 -15.21 -1.86 0.61
N VAL A 163 -14.46 -2.97 0.59
CA VAL A 163 -14.94 -4.24 0.03
C VAL A 163 -16.10 -4.81 0.83
N ASP A 164 -16.01 -4.76 2.16
CA ASP A 164 -17.06 -5.22 3.07
C ASP A 164 -18.32 -4.33 2.96
N ASP A 165 -18.17 -3.01 3.14
CA ASP A 165 -19.29 -2.06 3.11
C ASP A 165 -20.01 -2.02 1.74
N LEU A 166 -19.29 -2.27 0.64
CA LEU A 166 -19.86 -2.33 -0.71
C LEU A 166 -20.23 -3.75 -1.16
N ALA A 167 -20.17 -4.74 -0.25
CA ALA A 167 -20.52 -6.14 -0.49
C ALA A 167 -19.84 -6.73 -1.75
N MET A 168 -18.57 -6.40 -1.96
CA MET A 168 -17.81 -6.88 -3.10
C MET A 168 -17.36 -8.33 -2.87
N PRO A 169 -17.61 -9.27 -3.80
CA PRO A 169 -17.22 -10.67 -3.65
C PRO A 169 -15.73 -10.88 -3.97
N ILE A 170 -14.84 -10.18 -3.26
CA ILE A 170 -13.40 -10.16 -3.50
C ILE A 170 -12.68 -10.44 -2.18
N GLU A 171 -11.81 -11.45 -2.15
CA GLU A 171 -10.97 -11.73 -1.00
C GLU A 171 -9.74 -10.79 -0.99
N ILE A 172 -9.55 -10.04 0.11
CA ILE A 172 -8.42 -9.10 0.25
C ILE A 172 -7.30 -9.70 1.08
N ILE A 173 -6.19 -10.00 0.41
CA ILE A 173 -5.00 -10.62 1.01
C ILE A 173 -3.93 -9.57 1.30
N GLY A 174 -3.57 -9.45 2.58
CA GLY A 174 -2.38 -8.72 3.02
C GLY A 174 -1.16 -9.62 3.01
N LEU A 175 -0.01 -9.13 2.55
CA LEU A 175 1.28 -9.82 2.72
C LEU A 175 2.26 -8.99 3.57
N PRO A 176 3.09 -9.65 4.39
CA PRO A 176 4.09 -8.99 5.21
C PRO A 176 5.02 -8.08 4.39
N THR A 177 5.39 -6.96 5.01
CA THR A 177 6.37 -6.02 4.46
C THR A 177 7.69 -6.72 4.15
N VAL A 178 8.09 -6.71 2.87
CA VAL A 178 9.44 -7.15 2.48
C VAL A 178 10.43 -6.05 2.84
N ARG A 179 11.54 -6.46 3.47
CA ARG A 179 12.58 -5.58 3.99
C ARG A 179 13.90 -5.79 3.27
N GLU A 180 14.73 -4.76 3.25
CA GLU A 180 16.15 -4.85 2.94
C GLU A 180 16.89 -5.63 4.05
N ALA A 181 18.13 -6.03 3.78
CA ALA A 181 18.94 -6.81 4.74
C ALA A 181 19.18 -6.09 6.08
N ASP A 182 19.13 -4.75 6.09
CA ASP A 182 19.26 -3.92 7.29
C ASP A 182 17.92 -3.59 7.97
N GLY A 183 16.81 -4.14 7.47
CA GLY A 183 15.47 -4.00 8.07
C GLY A 183 14.62 -2.87 7.49
N LEU A 184 15.18 -1.98 6.64
CA LEU A 184 14.40 -0.93 5.98
C LEU A 184 13.30 -1.54 5.11
N ALA A 185 12.06 -1.09 5.27
CA ALA A 185 10.95 -1.50 4.41
C ALA A 185 11.24 -1.14 2.94
N LYS A 186 11.05 -2.09 2.03
CA LYS A 186 11.25 -1.83 0.59
C LYS A 186 10.19 -0.86 0.08
N SER A 187 10.63 0.19 -0.60
CA SER A 187 9.79 1.24 -1.15
C SER A 187 10.44 1.85 -2.37
N SER A 188 9.63 2.20 -3.38
CA SER A 188 10.07 3.01 -4.53
C SER A 188 10.71 4.34 -4.11
N ARG A 189 10.26 4.90 -2.97
CA ARG A 189 10.76 6.17 -2.41
C ARG A 189 12.13 6.07 -1.74
N ASN A 190 12.66 4.88 -1.47
CA ASN A 190 13.99 4.73 -0.88
C ASN A 190 15.10 5.29 -1.78
N GLY A 191 14.86 5.36 -3.10
CA GLY A 191 15.79 5.97 -4.07
C GLY A 191 15.96 7.48 -3.93
N TYR A 192 15.11 8.16 -3.15
CA TYR A 192 15.23 9.59 -2.87
C TYR A 192 16.20 9.90 -1.72
N LEU A 193 16.58 8.90 -0.93
CA LEU A 193 17.48 9.06 0.21
C LEU A 193 18.92 9.24 -0.29
N SER A 194 19.60 10.26 0.23
CA SER A 194 21.06 10.38 0.12
C SER A 194 21.76 9.20 0.83
N PRO A 195 23.05 8.95 0.55
CA PRO A 195 23.79 7.89 1.24
C PRO A 195 23.82 8.03 2.77
N ALA A 196 23.77 9.27 3.30
CA ALA A 196 23.74 9.51 4.74
C ALA A 196 22.36 9.18 5.34
N GLU A 197 21.30 9.66 4.70
CA GLU A 197 19.91 9.36 5.08
C GLU A 197 19.64 7.85 4.98
N ARG A 198 20.05 7.20 3.90
CA ARG A 198 19.88 5.75 3.71
C ARG A 198 20.50 4.93 4.85
N ARG A 199 21.62 5.35 5.43
CA ARG A 199 22.23 4.67 6.59
C ARG A 199 21.40 4.81 7.87
N GLN A 200 20.65 5.90 8.03
CA GLN A 200 19.79 6.13 9.20
C GLN A 200 18.38 5.57 9.03
N ALA A 201 17.89 5.44 7.79
CA ALA A 201 16.54 4.98 7.50
C ALA A 201 16.11 3.68 8.23
N PRO A 202 16.98 2.65 8.43
CA PRO A 202 16.64 1.46 9.21
C PRO A 202 16.22 1.72 10.67
N LYS A 203 16.61 2.87 11.25
CA LYS A 203 16.21 3.24 12.61
C LYS A 203 14.70 3.35 12.78
N LEU A 204 13.93 3.61 11.71
CA LEU A 204 12.48 3.55 11.75
C LEU A 204 11.96 2.19 12.21
N TYR A 205 12.50 1.10 11.62
CA TYR A 205 12.12 -0.25 11.99
C TYR A 205 12.64 -0.66 13.37
N GLU A 206 13.86 -0.22 13.72
CA GLU A 206 14.42 -0.47 15.06
C GLU A 206 13.55 0.14 16.17
N THR A 207 13.10 1.39 15.99
CA THR A 207 12.18 2.10 16.87
C THR A 207 10.86 1.33 17.03
N LEU A 208 10.26 0.85 15.93
CA LEU A 208 9.07 -0.02 15.99
C LEU A 208 9.34 -1.28 16.81
N GLY A 209 10.51 -1.90 16.62
CA GLY A 209 10.92 -3.09 17.34
C GLY A 209 11.13 -2.87 18.85
N VAL A 210 11.62 -1.70 19.26
CA VAL A 210 11.72 -1.31 20.68
C VAL A 210 10.33 -1.26 21.32
N THR A 211 9.40 -0.51 20.72
CA THR A 211 8.03 -0.39 21.20
C THR A 211 7.30 -1.73 21.22
N ALA A 212 7.48 -2.56 20.19
CA ALA A 212 6.89 -3.90 20.14
C ALA A 212 7.38 -4.80 21.28
N ARG A 213 8.65 -4.70 21.69
CA ARG A 213 9.17 -5.44 22.85
C ARG A 213 8.58 -4.95 24.16
N ALA A 214 8.41 -3.65 24.33
CA ALA A 214 7.78 -3.07 25.52
C ALA A 214 6.31 -3.50 25.66
N LEU A 215 5.55 -3.46 24.57
CA LEU A 215 4.17 -3.97 24.54
C LEU A 215 4.11 -5.46 24.90
N LYS A 216 5.04 -6.26 24.39
CA LYS A 216 5.15 -7.70 24.72
C LYS A 216 5.55 -7.97 26.17
N SER A 217 6.28 -7.06 26.82
CA SER A 217 6.61 -7.17 28.25
C SER A 217 5.48 -6.70 29.17
N GLY A 218 4.37 -6.21 28.61
CA GLY A 218 3.18 -5.82 29.37
C GLY A 218 3.03 -4.32 29.59
N GLU A 219 3.88 -3.48 28.98
CA GLU A 219 3.70 -2.03 29.03
C GLU A 219 2.41 -1.62 28.31
N ARG A 220 1.61 -0.76 28.94
CA ARG A 220 0.30 -0.32 28.43
C ARG A 220 0.11 1.20 28.49
N ASP A 221 1.11 1.95 28.92
CA ASP A 221 1.12 3.41 28.77
C ASP A 221 1.43 3.75 27.31
N TYR A 222 0.41 3.62 26.46
CA TYR A 222 0.56 3.82 25.01
C TYR A 222 1.03 5.24 24.67
N ALA A 223 0.58 6.25 25.43
CA ALA A 223 0.97 7.64 25.20
C ALA A 223 2.46 7.85 25.49
N LEU A 224 2.99 7.27 26.58
CA LEU A 224 4.42 7.28 26.87
C LEU A 224 5.22 6.57 25.77
N LEU A 225 4.81 5.37 25.38
CA LEU A 225 5.48 4.61 24.32
C LEU A 225 5.47 5.32 22.97
N GLU A 226 4.36 5.97 22.61
CA GLU A 226 4.27 6.80 21.41
C GLU A 226 5.24 7.99 21.48
N ALA A 227 5.33 8.68 22.63
CA ALA A 227 6.24 9.81 22.82
C ALA A 227 7.72 9.39 22.75
N GLU A 228 8.08 8.27 23.38
CA GLU A 228 9.43 7.69 23.32
C GLU A 228 9.78 7.28 21.88
N GLY A 229 8.84 6.66 21.16
CA GLY A 229 9.00 6.32 19.74
C GLY A 229 9.30 7.55 18.88
N GLN A 230 8.56 8.65 19.07
CA GLN A 230 8.84 9.90 18.36
C GLN A 230 10.22 10.46 18.69
N GLU A 231 10.64 10.41 19.95
CA GLU A 231 11.93 10.97 20.36
C GLU A 231 13.12 10.15 19.84
N MET A 232 13.00 8.83 19.82
CA MET A 232 13.99 7.96 19.17
C MET A 232 14.13 8.29 17.68
N LEU A 233 13.03 8.56 16.98
CA LEU A 233 13.06 8.98 15.59
C LEU A 233 13.73 10.35 15.41
N ARG A 234 13.40 11.34 16.25
CA ARG A 234 14.05 12.67 16.21
C ARG A 234 15.55 12.56 16.43
N SER A 235 15.96 11.77 17.42
CA SER A 235 17.38 11.51 17.73
C SER A 235 18.12 10.82 16.58
N ALA A 236 17.42 10.03 15.76
CA ALA A 236 17.97 9.40 14.56
C ALA A 236 17.97 10.31 13.31
N GLY A 237 17.54 11.57 13.45
CA GLY A 237 17.53 12.56 12.36
C GLY A 237 16.26 12.56 11.52
N PHE A 238 15.18 11.94 12.01
CA PHE A 238 13.86 12.06 11.38
C PHE A 238 13.07 13.26 11.91
N THR A 239 12.12 13.72 11.11
CA THR A 239 11.01 14.56 11.56
C THR A 239 9.74 13.70 11.58
N PRO A 240 9.26 13.23 12.75
CA PRO A 240 8.05 12.43 12.83
C PRO A 240 6.82 13.20 12.32
N ASP A 241 6.03 12.55 11.49
CA ASP A 241 4.68 12.99 11.09
C ASP A 241 3.67 12.42 12.09
N TYR A 242 3.72 11.11 12.31
CA TYR A 242 3.08 10.46 13.44
C TYR A 242 3.84 9.20 13.87
N TYR A 243 3.62 8.81 15.12
CA TYR A 243 3.98 7.50 15.66
C TYR A 243 2.84 7.08 16.59
N ALA A 244 2.14 6.00 16.24
CA ALA A 244 0.87 5.65 16.86
C ALA A 244 0.77 4.15 17.13
N ILE A 245 0.20 3.80 18.27
CA ILE A 245 -0.22 2.44 18.63
C ILE A 245 -1.74 2.38 18.46
N ARG A 246 -2.22 1.42 17.69
CA ARG A 246 -3.64 1.29 17.35
C ARG A 246 -4.10 -0.16 17.42
N ARG A 247 -5.41 -0.33 17.54
CA ARG A 247 -6.09 -1.60 17.27
C ARG A 247 -5.81 -2.06 15.84
N ALA A 248 -5.37 -3.31 15.69
CA ALA A 248 -5.06 -3.88 14.38
C ALA A 248 -6.31 -3.98 13.47
N GLU A 249 -7.49 -4.20 14.06
CA GLU A 249 -8.71 -4.47 13.28
C GLU A 249 -9.37 -3.23 12.65
N ASP A 250 -9.18 -2.04 13.21
CA ASP A 250 -9.91 -0.84 12.77
C ASP A 250 -9.12 0.47 12.89
N LEU A 251 -7.88 0.41 13.39
CA LEU A 251 -7.01 1.56 13.63
C LEU A 251 -7.55 2.60 14.63
N GLN A 252 -8.50 2.22 15.47
CA GLN A 252 -8.94 3.05 16.60
C GLN A 252 -7.90 3.04 17.74
N PRO A 253 -7.92 4.06 18.62
CA PRO A 253 -7.14 4.03 19.85
C PRO A 253 -7.41 2.74 20.64
N PRO A 254 -6.37 2.06 21.16
CA PRO A 254 -6.53 0.81 21.88
C PRO A 254 -7.03 1.04 23.31
N ASP A 255 -7.87 0.12 23.79
CA ASP A 255 -8.19 0.00 25.20
C ASP A 255 -7.01 -0.61 25.99
N PRO A 256 -6.96 -0.47 27.33
CA PRO A 256 -5.86 -0.99 28.13
C PRO A 256 -5.65 -2.51 28.05
N ASP A 257 -6.70 -3.27 27.76
CA ASP A 257 -6.71 -4.73 27.65
C ASP A 257 -6.60 -5.24 26.20
N GLU A 258 -6.47 -4.33 25.23
CA GLU A 258 -6.28 -4.66 23.83
C GLU A 258 -5.03 -5.53 23.62
N ARG A 259 -5.17 -6.57 22.78
CA ARG A 259 -4.11 -7.55 22.53
C ARG A 259 -3.60 -7.48 21.11
N ASP A 260 -4.48 -7.18 20.17
CA ASP A 260 -4.14 -7.12 18.76
C ASP A 260 -3.79 -5.69 18.39
N LEU A 261 -2.52 -5.35 18.66
CA LEU A 261 -1.96 -4.02 18.44
C LEU A 261 -1.14 -3.97 17.15
N VAL A 262 -1.16 -2.81 16.51
CA VAL A 262 -0.24 -2.44 15.44
C VAL A 262 0.39 -1.10 15.77
N ILE A 263 1.71 -1.02 15.60
CA ILE A 263 2.46 0.22 15.73
C ILE A 263 2.67 0.77 14.32
N LEU A 264 2.24 2.00 14.07
CA LEU A 264 2.39 2.67 12.77
C LEU A 264 3.23 3.93 12.93
N ALA A 265 4.15 4.14 11.99
CA ALA A 265 4.97 5.33 11.96
C ALA A 265 5.05 5.91 10.56
N ALA A 266 4.97 7.23 10.49
CA ALA A 266 5.36 8.01 9.33
C ALA A 266 6.34 9.10 9.78
N ALA A 267 7.44 9.26 9.05
CA ALA A 267 8.44 10.25 9.38
C ALA A 267 9.21 10.69 8.13
N PHE A 268 9.61 11.96 8.12
CA PHE A 268 10.45 12.52 7.07
C PHE A 268 11.93 12.33 7.41
N MET A 269 12.72 12.00 6.39
CA MET A 269 14.17 12.05 6.44
C MET A 269 14.65 12.87 5.25
N GLY A 270 15.16 14.06 5.55
CA GLY A 270 15.25 15.13 4.55
C GLY A 270 13.86 15.46 4.00
N THR A 271 13.69 15.39 2.69
CA THR A 271 12.40 15.58 2.01
C THR A 271 11.61 14.29 1.80
N THR A 272 12.21 13.13 2.08
CA THR A 272 11.59 11.83 1.81
C THR A 272 10.70 11.41 2.97
N ARG A 273 9.39 11.26 2.74
CA ARG A 273 8.45 10.70 3.72
C ARG A 273 8.48 9.18 3.67
N LEU A 274 8.96 8.57 4.75
CA LEU A 274 8.98 7.11 4.94
C LEU A 274 7.82 6.70 5.84
N ILE A 275 7.32 5.48 5.61
CA ILE A 275 6.33 4.83 6.47
C ILE A 275 6.78 3.42 6.78
N ASP A 276 6.42 2.93 7.96
CA ASP A 276 6.59 1.55 8.36
C ASP A 276 5.58 1.20 9.45
N ASN A 277 5.35 -0.09 9.67
CA ASN A 277 4.49 -0.59 10.74
C ASN A 277 4.94 -1.97 11.22
N LEU A 278 4.47 -2.35 12.41
CA LEU A 278 4.76 -3.63 13.01
C LEU A 278 3.59 -4.09 13.88
N ASN A 279 3.07 -5.30 13.61
CA ASN A 279 2.12 -5.95 14.50
C ASN A 279 2.81 -6.30 15.83
N ALA A 280 2.14 -5.98 16.93
CA ALA A 280 2.62 -6.12 18.30
C ALA A 280 1.68 -6.96 19.17
N ALA A 281 1.13 -8.03 18.58
CA ALA A 281 0.49 -9.12 19.30
C ALA A 281 1.49 -9.94 20.13
#